data_AF-A0A6J6KKF3-F1
#
_entry.id   AF-A0A6J6KKF3-F1
#
_cell.length_a   1.000
_cell.length_b   1.000
_cell.length_c   1.000
_cell.angle_alpha   90.00
_cell.angle_beta   90.00
_cell.angle_gamma   90.00
#
_symmetry.space_group_name_H-M   'P 1'
#
loop_
_entity.id
_entity.type
_entity.pdbx_description
1 polymer ?
#
loop_
_entity_poly.entity_id
_entity_poly.type
_entity_poly.pdbx_seq_one_letter_code
_entity_poly.pdbx_strand_id
1 'polypeptide(L)'
;MAKALHETTAARVLVINLRPQSGETEGYSAASYLEVLAKSYPDFKVDVVLADVNHVGQDSSKNAESLQELAADSGARLVLAPLAKVDGPSDQHDPTLLASAFSSIFTHGRISPWQ
;
A
#
# COMPACT_ATOMS: atom_id res chain seq x y z
N MET A 1 -1.96 16.79 -13.36
CA MET A 1 -1.76 15.43 -12.83
C MET A 1 -2.73 15.11 -11.70
N ALA A 2 -2.77 15.90 -10.61
CA ALA A 2 -3.69 15.65 -9.48
C ALA A 2 -5.16 15.45 -9.89
N LYS A 3 -5.72 16.32 -10.74
CA LYS A 3 -7.12 16.20 -11.22
C LYS A 3 -7.44 14.83 -11.87
N ALA A 4 -6.55 14.34 -12.74
CA ALA A 4 -6.74 13.05 -13.42
C ALA A 4 -6.72 11.87 -12.43
N LEU A 5 -5.90 11.95 -11.38
CA LEU A 5 -5.85 10.94 -10.32
C LEU A 5 -7.10 10.95 -9.43
N HIS A 6 -7.76 12.10 -9.26
CA HIS A 6 -9.01 12.19 -8.50
C HIS A 6 -10.21 11.67 -9.32
N GLU A 7 -10.27 12.03 -10.60
CA GLU A 7 -11.41 11.75 -11.48
C GLU A 7 -11.39 10.37 -12.15
N THR A 8 -10.24 9.68 -12.14
CA THR A 8 -10.12 8.38 -12.82
C THR A 8 -11.01 7.31 -12.21
N THR A 9 -11.60 6.47 -13.06
CA THR A 9 -12.32 5.25 -12.67
C THR A 9 -11.38 4.05 -12.50
N ALA A 10 -10.09 4.20 -12.80
CA ALA A 10 -9.10 3.14 -12.64
C ALA A 10 -8.88 2.83 -11.15
N ALA A 11 -8.63 1.55 -10.86
CA ALA A 11 -8.24 1.10 -9.54
C ALA A 11 -6.87 1.66 -9.16
N ARG A 12 -6.75 2.18 -7.95
CA ARG A 12 -5.55 2.82 -7.40
C ARG A 12 -4.98 1.93 -6.30
N VAL A 13 -3.75 1.48 -6.50
CA VAL A 13 -3.02 0.67 -5.53
C VAL A 13 -1.89 1.50 -4.93
N LEU A 14 -1.88 1.65 -3.62
CA LEU A 14 -0.77 2.20 -2.86
C LEU A 14 0.14 1.06 -2.40
N VAL A 15 1.38 1.04 -2.86
CA VAL A 15 2.39 0.08 -2.40
C VAL A 15 3.22 0.71 -1.30
N ILE A 16 3.25 0.08 -0.13
CA ILE A 16 4.00 0.55 1.02
C ILE A 16 5.49 0.24 0.85
N ASN A 17 6.35 1.20 1.18
CA ASN A 17 7.79 1.00 1.19
C ASN A 17 8.21 -0.06 2.24
N LEU A 18 9.18 -0.91 1.91
CA LEU A 18 9.65 -1.96 2.82
C LEU A 18 10.36 -1.40 4.05
N ARG A 19 11.07 -0.29 3.91
CA ARG A 19 11.74 0.36 5.04
C ARG A 19 11.43 1.85 5.09
N PRO A 20 11.44 2.43 6.28
CA PRO A 20 11.57 3.87 6.41
C PRO A 20 12.90 4.31 5.76
N GLN A 21 12.82 5.24 4.81
CA GLN A 21 13.96 5.96 4.27
C GLN A 21 14.35 7.11 5.23
N SER A 22 15.59 7.06 5.72
CA SER A 22 16.17 8.09 6.59
C SER A 22 16.05 9.48 5.96
N GLY A 23 15.54 10.45 6.73
CA GLY A 23 15.36 11.84 6.29
C GLY A 23 13.92 12.22 5.90
N GLU A 24 13.06 11.26 5.52
CA GLU A 24 11.62 11.52 5.30
C GLU A 24 10.73 10.73 6.28
N THR A 25 11.20 9.61 6.82
CA THR A 25 10.34 8.63 7.53
C THR A 25 10.93 8.07 8.81
N GLU A 26 11.93 8.72 9.40
CA GLU A 26 12.34 8.37 10.77
C GLU A 26 11.12 8.53 11.69
N GLY A 27 10.54 7.41 12.13
CA GLY A 27 9.31 7.35 12.94
C GLY A 27 7.98 7.19 12.17
N TYR A 28 7.99 7.04 10.85
CA TYR A 28 6.77 6.81 10.06
C TYR A 28 6.58 5.32 9.76
N SER A 29 5.70 4.69 10.55
CA SER A 29 5.10 3.40 10.20
C SER A 29 4.29 3.51 8.90
N ALA A 30 4.05 2.38 8.22
CA ALA A 30 3.15 2.29 7.06
C ALA A 30 1.78 2.98 7.30
N ALA A 31 1.29 2.86 8.53
CA ALA A 31 0.06 3.48 9.01
C ALA A 31 0.15 5.02 9.05
N SER A 32 1.28 5.59 9.48
CA SER A 32 1.49 7.04 9.51
C SER A 32 1.45 7.65 8.11
N TYR A 33 1.90 6.92 7.09
CA TYR A 33 1.82 7.37 5.69
C TYR A 33 0.39 7.48 5.18
N LEU A 34 -0.43 6.46 5.43
CA LEU A 34 -1.85 6.51 5.06
C LEU A 34 -2.58 7.64 5.78
N GLU A 35 -2.28 7.84 7.05
CA GLU A 35 -2.86 8.92 7.86
C GLU A 35 -2.51 10.31 7.29
N VAL A 36 -1.25 10.53 6.91
CA VAL A 36 -0.82 11.79 6.26
C VAL A 36 -1.47 11.94 4.89
N LEU A 37 -1.49 10.88 4.07
CA LEU A 37 -2.11 10.93 2.75
C LEU A 37 -3.60 11.31 2.84
N ALA A 38 -4.34 10.69 3.75
CA ALA A 38 -5.75 10.95 3.97
C ALA A 38 -5.99 12.39 4.49
N LYS A 39 -5.13 12.90 5.37
CA LYS A 39 -5.21 14.28 5.89
C LYS A 39 -4.87 15.34 4.84
N SER A 40 -3.84 15.09 4.03
CA SER A 40 -3.36 16.04 3.02
C SER A 40 -4.24 16.05 1.77
N TYR A 41 -4.87 14.92 1.43
CA TYR A 41 -5.67 14.76 0.22
C TYR A 41 -6.99 14.04 0.53
N PRO A 42 -7.93 14.68 1.23
CA PRO A 42 -9.17 14.04 1.69
C PRO A 42 -10.06 13.50 0.55
N ASP A 43 -9.95 14.09 -0.65
CA ASP A 43 -10.69 13.65 -1.84
C ASP A 43 -9.96 12.58 -2.65
N PHE A 44 -8.70 12.26 -2.29
CA PHE A 44 -7.90 11.26 -3.00
C PHE A 44 -8.19 9.87 -2.44
N LYS A 45 -8.90 9.07 -3.24
CA LYS A 45 -9.23 7.68 -2.88
C LYS A 45 -8.13 6.72 -3.29
N VAL A 46 -7.86 5.73 -2.44
CA VAL A 46 -7.05 4.54 -2.72
C VAL A 46 -7.97 3.34 -2.57
N ASP A 47 -7.91 2.38 -3.49
CA ASP A 47 -8.77 1.19 -3.45
C ASP A 47 -8.08 0.02 -2.74
N VAL A 48 -6.76 -0.06 -2.88
CA VAL A 48 -5.95 -1.14 -2.30
C VAL A 48 -4.67 -0.58 -1.69
N VAL A 49 -4.39 -0.99 -0.47
CA VAL A 49 -3.07 -0.83 0.17
C VAL A 49 -2.36 -2.17 0.08
N LEU A 50 -1.21 -2.22 -0.56
CA LEU A 50 -0.38 -3.41 -0.70
C LEU A 50 0.86 -3.26 0.18
N ALA A 51 1.07 -4.20 1.10
CA ALA A 51 2.20 -4.16 2.02
C ALA A 51 2.85 -5.54 2.19
N ASP A 52 4.14 -5.54 2.53
CA ASP A 52 4.92 -6.76 2.74
C ASP A 52 4.58 -7.39 4.09
N VAL A 53 4.19 -8.67 4.07
CA VAL A 53 3.76 -9.40 5.28
C VAL A 53 4.86 -9.48 6.34
N ASN A 54 6.13 -9.49 5.93
CA ASN A 54 7.26 -9.61 6.85
C ASN A 54 7.68 -8.28 7.46
N HIS A 55 7.31 -7.14 6.86
CA HIS A 55 7.66 -5.82 7.37
C HIS A 55 6.56 -5.17 8.21
N VAL A 56 5.28 -5.44 7.92
CA VAL A 56 4.16 -4.89 8.71
C VAL A 56 4.14 -5.43 10.15
N GLY A 57 4.73 -6.61 10.40
CA GLY A 57 4.81 -7.22 11.74
C GLY A 57 6.03 -6.83 12.58
N GLN A 58 7.01 -6.09 12.03
CA GLN A 58 8.26 -5.78 12.73
C GLN A 58 8.23 -4.43 13.46
N ASP A 59 7.28 -3.56 13.13
CA ASP A 59 7.08 -2.30 13.82
C ASP A 59 6.20 -2.51 15.07
N SER A 60 6.83 -2.44 16.25
CA SER A 60 6.13 -2.64 17.53
C SER A 60 5.13 -1.53 17.88
N SER A 61 5.09 -0.43 17.12
CA SER A 61 4.24 0.74 17.43
C SER A 61 2.87 0.69 16.75
N LYS A 62 2.73 0.03 15.61
CA LYS A 62 1.46 -0.15 14.87
C LYS A 62 1.50 -1.46 14.08
N ASN A 63 0.67 -2.42 14.46
CA ASN A 63 0.61 -3.76 13.90
C ASN A 63 -0.22 -3.82 12.59
N ALA A 64 -0.31 -5.00 11.99
CA ALA A 64 -1.14 -5.25 10.80
C ALA A 64 -2.62 -4.86 10.99
N GLU A 65 -3.14 -4.96 12.22
CA GLU A 65 -4.53 -4.62 12.57
C GLU A 65 -4.77 -3.11 12.45
N SER A 66 -3.89 -2.27 13.00
CA SER A 66 -3.97 -0.81 12.83
C SER A 66 -3.86 -0.38 11.37
N LEU A 67 -3.04 -1.08 10.57
CA LEU A 67 -2.93 -0.78 9.13
C LEU A 67 -4.22 -1.17 8.38
N GLN A 68 -4.84 -2.28 8.78
CA GLN A 68 -6.11 -2.72 8.22
C GLN A 68 -7.24 -1.74 8.54
N GLU A 69 -7.33 -1.26 9.78
CA GLU A 69 -8.30 -0.25 10.20
C GLU A 69 -8.13 1.06 9.42
N LEU A 70 -6.90 1.58 9.34
CA LEU A 70 -6.63 2.82 8.59
C LEU A 70 -6.91 2.70 7.09
N ALA A 71 -6.60 1.55 6.50
CA ALA A 71 -6.97 1.27 5.11
C ALA A 71 -8.49 1.30 4.96
N ALA A 72 -9.23 0.61 5.84
CA ALA A 72 -10.68 0.54 5.80
C ALA A 72 -11.34 1.92 6.00
N ASP A 73 -10.85 2.73 6.95
CA ASP A 73 -11.30 4.12 7.18
C ASP A 73 -11.08 5.01 5.96
N SER A 74 -10.05 4.71 5.17
CA SER A 74 -9.76 5.39 3.90
C SER A 74 -10.54 4.82 2.71
N GLY A 75 -11.42 3.84 2.93
CA GLY A 75 -12.17 3.15 1.88
C GLY A 75 -11.35 2.14 1.07
N ALA A 76 -10.13 1.85 1.49
CA ALA A 76 -9.23 0.89 0.87
C ALA A 76 -9.32 -0.48 1.57
N ARG A 77 -8.94 -1.55 0.88
CA ARG A 77 -8.64 -2.83 1.52
C ARG A 77 -7.13 -3.04 1.65
N LEU A 78 -6.70 -3.64 2.75
CA LEU A 78 -5.32 -4.09 2.93
C LEU A 78 -5.09 -5.44 2.25
N VAL A 79 -4.00 -5.55 1.50
CA VAL A 79 -3.47 -6.80 0.95
C VAL A 79 -2.06 -6.98 1.49
N LEU A 80 -1.86 -8.09 2.21
CA LEU A 80 -0.55 -8.52 2.68
C LEU A 80 -0.04 -9.65 1.78
N ALA A 81 1.17 -9.49 1.27
CA ALA A 81 1.84 -10.51 0.47
C ALA A 81 3.34 -10.50 0.77
N PRO A 82 4.08 -11.58 0.49
CA PRO A 82 5.53 -11.50 0.38
C PRO A 82 5.87 -10.62 -0.82
N LEU A 83 6.59 -9.53 -0.58
CA LEU A 83 6.99 -8.56 -1.61
C LEU A 83 8.48 -8.26 -1.57
N ALA A 84 9.17 -8.52 -0.47
CA ALA A 84 10.61 -8.30 -0.34
C ALA A 84 11.43 -9.44 -1.01
N LYS A 85 12.63 -9.11 -1.48
CA LYS A 85 13.62 -10.12 -1.88
C LYS A 85 14.07 -10.91 -0.64
N VAL A 86 14.14 -12.25 -0.76
CA VAL A 86 14.61 -13.12 0.33
C VAL A 86 16.12 -12.98 0.56
N ASP A 87 16.91 -12.93 -0.53
CA ASP A 87 18.38 -12.89 -0.50
C ASP A 87 18.95 -11.61 -1.15
N GLY A 88 18.24 -10.49 -1.05
CA GLY A 88 18.61 -9.22 -1.68
C GLY A 88 18.65 -8.04 -0.71
N PRO A 89 18.93 -6.82 -1.21
CA PRO A 89 18.84 -5.61 -0.40
C PRO A 89 17.46 -5.51 0.25
N SER A 90 17.44 -5.34 1.57
CA SER A 90 16.24 -5.37 2.40
C SER A 90 15.26 -4.21 2.17
N ASP A 91 15.64 -3.25 1.34
CA ASP A 91 14.87 -2.07 0.95
C ASP A 91 14.24 -2.22 -0.44
N GLN A 92 14.41 -3.38 -1.10
CA GLN A 92 13.91 -3.61 -2.45
C GLN A 92 12.80 -4.65 -2.49
N HIS A 93 11.71 -4.28 -3.14
CA HIS A 93 10.71 -5.23 -3.59
C HIS A 93 11.31 -6.19 -4.62
N ASP A 94 10.91 -7.46 -4.54
CA ASP A 94 11.12 -8.44 -5.60
C ASP A 94 10.13 -8.15 -6.75
N PRO A 95 10.60 -7.84 -7.96
CA PRO A 95 9.73 -7.51 -9.08
C PRO A 95 8.73 -8.62 -9.45
N THR A 96 9.12 -9.88 -9.28
CA THR A 96 8.30 -11.05 -9.62
C THR A 96 7.16 -11.20 -8.61
N LEU A 97 7.49 -11.08 -7.32
CA LEU A 97 6.49 -11.13 -6.25
C LEU A 97 5.52 -9.95 -6.35
N LEU A 98 6.02 -8.75 -6.63
CA LEU A 98 5.21 -7.56 -6.80
C LEU A 98 4.25 -7.68 -8.01
N ALA A 99 4.74 -8.18 -9.14
CA ALA A 99 3.91 -8.44 -10.32
C ALA A 99 2.83 -9.49 -10.04
N SER A 100 3.16 -10.56 -9.32
CA SER A 100 2.22 -11.59 -8.89
C SER A 100 1.12 -11.03 -7.97
N ALA A 101 1.50 -10.16 -7.04
CA ALA A 101 0.55 -9.47 -6.16
C ALA A 101 -0.40 -8.57 -6.95
N PHE A 102 0.11 -7.77 -7.90
CA PHE A 102 -0.73 -6.96 -8.79
C PHE A 102 -1.69 -7.82 -9.62
N SER A 103 -1.20 -8.91 -10.24
CA SER A 103 -2.06 -9.81 -11.01
C SER A 103 -3.18 -10.39 -10.14
N SER A 104 -2.86 -10.76 -8.90
CA SER A 104 -3.84 -11.28 -7.94
C SER A 104 -4.88 -10.23 -7.56
N ILE A 105 -4.45 -8.99 -7.29
CA ILE A 105 -5.33 -7.85 -6.99
C ILE A 105 -6.28 -7.58 -8.15
N PHE A 106 -5.78 -7.56 -9.38
CA PHE A 106 -6.56 -7.24 -10.57
C PHE A 106 -7.48 -8.37 -11.01
N THR A 107 -7.13 -9.62 -10.72
CA THR A 107 -7.96 -10.79 -11.06
C THR A 107 -9.11 -11.00 -10.07
N HIS A 108 -8.90 -10.69 -8.79
CA HIS A 108 -9.91 -10.89 -7.72
C HIS A 108 -10.69 -9.62 -7.36
N GLY A 109 -10.26 -8.45 -7.83
CA GLY A 109 -11.02 -7.22 -7.74
C GLY A 109 -12.11 -7.20 -8.81
N ARG A 110 -13.33 -6.74 -8.48
CA ARG A 110 -14.32 -6.33 -9.47
C ARG A 110 -13.77 -5.13 -10.27
N ILE A 111 -12.86 -5.39 -11.19
CA ILE A 111 -12.55 -4.47 -12.28
C ILE A 111 -13.66 -4.74 -13.29
N SER A 112 -14.61 -3.81 -13.39
CA SER A 112 -15.55 -3.83 -14.51
C SER A 112 -14.73 -3.93 -15.79
N PRO A 113 -15.01 -4.90 -16.69
CA PRO A 113 -14.26 -5.01 -17.93
C PRO A 113 -14.33 -3.67 -18.66
N TRP A 114 -13.19 -3.24 -19.19
CA TRP A 114 -13.07 -2.01 -19.98
C TRP A 114 -14.16 -2.00 -21.06
N GLN A 115 -15.09 -1.05 -20.98
CA GLN A 115 -16.01 -0.70 -22.07
C GLN A 115 -15.52 0.58 -22.75
#